data_AF-A0AA95KC83-F1
#
_entry.id   AF-A0AA95KC83-F1
#
_cell.length_a   1.000
_cell.length_b   1.000
_cell.length_c   1.000
_cell.angle_alpha   90.00
_cell.angle_beta   90.00
_cell.angle_gamma   90.00
#
_symmetry.space_group_name_H-M   'P 1'
#
loop_
_entity.id
_entity.type
_entity.pdbx_description
1 polymer ?
#
loop_
_entity_poly.entity_id
_entity_poly.type
_entity_poly.pdbx_seq_one_letter_code
_entity_poly.pdbx_strand_id
1 'polypeptide(L)'
;MLNTHLDNIYAMPGQSYSRLARHLGLAANSTPKEIIAAIRHAVKAKPIAPEYCFSALVKENIWLDNKLDLSRFPVPLLHAKDGGRYFGTYGFHVIQSPDGKWNSWRIDRLITLERACYCNPTYWPDPRNVATRREIDTMGNGFWCATGSRRHSGHAAGGRR
;
A
#
# COMPACT_ATOMS: atom_id res chain seq x y z
N MET A 1 -13.46 -34.13 -7.56
CA MET A 1 -12.32 -34.01 -8.50
C MET A 1 -11.61 -32.70 -8.21
N LEU A 2 -10.59 -32.71 -7.35
CA LEU A 2 -9.71 -31.56 -7.12
C LEU A 2 -8.36 -31.95 -7.66
N ASN A 3 -8.05 -31.55 -8.90
CA ASN A 3 -6.70 -31.45 -9.45
C ASN A 3 -6.77 -30.86 -10.88
N THR A 4 -5.67 -30.20 -11.27
CA THR A 4 -5.35 -29.57 -12.57
C THR A 4 -5.90 -28.16 -12.86
N HIS A 5 -5.36 -27.11 -12.23
CA HIS A 5 -5.21 -25.77 -12.86
C HIS A 5 -4.05 -24.93 -12.28
N LEU A 6 -3.09 -25.55 -11.62
CA LEU A 6 -1.79 -24.92 -11.37
C LEU A 6 -0.81 -25.38 -12.44
N ASP A 7 -1.15 -25.09 -13.70
CA ASP A 7 -0.16 -25.20 -14.77
C ASP A 7 1.00 -24.30 -14.39
N ASN A 8 2.19 -24.90 -14.35
CA ASN A 8 3.42 -24.29 -13.90
C ASN A 8 3.71 -23.03 -14.72
N ILE A 9 3.27 -21.86 -14.22
CA ILE A 9 3.45 -20.53 -14.82
C ILE A 9 4.92 -20.13 -15.01
N TYR A 10 5.86 -20.96 -14.53
CA TYR A 10 7.27 -20.64 -14.50
C TYR A 10 8.05 -20.99 -15.77
N ALA A 11 7.52 -21.79 -16.72
CA ALA A 11 8.30 -22.16 -17.90
C ALA A 11 7.51 -22.78 -19.07
N MET A 12 6.28 -22.37 -19.36
CA MET A 12 5.62 -22.83 -20.59
C MET A 12 6.25 -22.14 -21.82
N PRO A 13 6.71 -22.89 -22.85
CA PRO A 13 7.21 -22.31 -24.08
C PRO A 13 6.20 -21.32 -24.68
N GLY A 14 6.66 -20.12 -25.02
CA GLY A 14 5.79 -19.06 -25.57
C GLY A 14 4.96 -18.28 -24.54
N GLN A 15 5.13 -18.52 -23.23
CA GLN A 15 4.36 -17.84 -22.17
C GLN A 15 5.24 -17.06 -21.17
N SER A 16 6.41 -16.60 -21.61
CA SER A 16 7.39 -15.90 -20.77
C SER A 16 6.83 -14.65 -20.07
N TYR A 17 5.77 -14.03 -20.63
CA TYR A 17 5.12 -12.82 -20.10
C TYR A 17 3.74 -13.08 -19.49
N SER A 18 3.34 -14.35 -19.33
CA SER A 18 2.01 -14.74 -18.85
C SER A 18 1.61 -14.03 -17.56
N ARG A 19 2.48 -14.00 -16.55
CA ARG A 19 2.21 -13.31 -15.28
C ARG A 19 1.90 -11.83 -15.49
N LEU A 20 2.67 -11.13 -16.32
CA LEU A 20 2.43 -9.71 -16.62
C LEU A 20 1.11 -9.52 -17.41
N ALA A 21 0.89 -10.34 -18.43
CA ALA A 21 -0.31 -10.29 -19.26
C ALA A 21 -1.60 -10.42 -18.44
N ARG A 22 -1.61 -11.29 -17.42
CA ARG A 22 -2.77 -11.49 -16.55
C ARG A 22 -3.15 -10.26 -15.71
N HIS A 23 -2.19 -9.42 -15.32
CA HIS A 23 -2.49 -8.16 -14.62
C HIS A 23 -3.30 -7.18 -15.48
N LEU A 24 -3.25 -7.34 -16.80
CA LEU A 24 -3.94 -6.51 -17.79
C LEU A 24 -5.15 -7.21 -18.40
N GLY A 25 -5.54 -8.40 -17.91
CA GLY A 25 -6.64 -9.18 -18.46
C GLY A 25 -6.36 -9.78 -19.84
N LEU A 26 -5.08 -9.91 -20.24
CA LEU A 26 -4.68 -10.48 -21.53
C LEU A 26 -4.46 -12.00 -21.48
N ALA A 27 -4.33 -12.62 -22.66
CA ALA A 27 -4.04 -14.05 -22.78
C ALA A 27 -2.64 -14.40 -22.25
N ALA A 28 -2.45 -15.63 -21.76
CA ALA A 28 -1.17 -16.03 -21.16
C ALA A 28 0.00 -16.09 -22.16
N ASN A 29 -0.30 -16.28 -23.44
CA ASN A 29 0.66 -16.27 -24.54
C ASN A 29 0.82 -14.88 -25.20
N SER A 30 0.28 -13.82 -24.59
CA SER A 30 0.41 -12.47 -25.14
C SER A 30 1.87 -12.03 -25.24
N THR A 31 2.18 -11.43 -26.37
CA THR A 31 3.49 -10.89 -26.71
C THR A 31 3.71 -9.53 -26.04
N PRO A 32 4.97 -9.08 -25.87
CA PRO A 32 5.26 -7.73 -25.36
C PRO A 32 4.61 -6.60 -26.18
N LYS A 33 4.49 -6.78 -27.50
CA LYS A 33 3.85 -5.79 -28.38
C LYS A 33 2.36 -5.64 -28.08
N GLU A 34 1.67 -6.76 -27.86
CA GLU A 34 0.25 -6.76 -27.49
C GLU A 34 0.04 -6.15 -26.11
N ILE A 35 0.91 -6.45 -25.15
CA ILE A 35 0.88 -5.83 -23.81
C ILE A 35 1.01 -4.31 -23.90
N ILE A 36 2.01 -3.81 -24.64
CA ILE A 36 2.21 -2.36 -24.85
C ILE A 36 1.02 -1.75 -25.60
N ALA A 37 0.49 -2.42 -26.61
CA ALA A 37 -0.67 -1.96 -27.36
C ALA A 37 -1.90 -1.82 -26.45
N ALA A 38 -2.15 -2.79 -25.57
CA ALA A 38 -3.24 -2.74 -24.59
C ALA A 38 -3.10 -1.57 -23.62
N ILE A 39 -1.90 -1.31 -23.09
CA ILE A 39 -1.64 -0.15 -22.22
C ILE A 39 -1.91 1.16 -22.97
N ARG A 40 -1.39 1.30 -24.20
CA ARG A 40 -1.59 2.50 -25.03
C ARG A 40 -3.06 2.73 -25.38
N HIS A 41 -3.82 1.66 -25.58
CA HIS A 41 -5.26 1.71 -25.80
C HIS A 41 -5.98 2.18 -24.53
N ALA A 42 -5.70 1.56 -23.38
CA ALA A 42 -6.35 1.87 -22.11
C ALA A 42 -6.16 3.34 -21.67
N VAL A 43 -4.97 3.92 -21.88
CA VAL A 43 -4.69 5.33 -21.57
C VAL A 43 -5.57 6.31 -22.37
N LYS A 44 -6.03 5.92 -23.55
CA LYS A 44 -6.90 6.74 -24.42
C LYS A 44 -8.39 6.43 -24.25
N ALA A 45 -8.73 5.31 -23.61
CA ALA A 45 -10.10 4.89 -23.43
C ALA A 45 -10.82 5.79 -22.42
N LYS A 46 -12.15 5.91 -22.56
CA LYS A 46 -12.97 6.59 -21.56
C LYS A 46 -12.98 5.80 -20.25
N PRO A 47 -12.67 6.41 -19.09
CA PRO A 47 -12.74 5.72 -17.82
C PRO A 47 -14.15 5.22 -17.51
N ILE A 48 -14.24 4.05 -16.89
CA ILE A 48 -15.48 3.48 -16.36
C ILE A 48 -15.52 3.78 -14.87
N ALA A 49 -16.65 4.31 -14.39
CA ALA A 49 -16.81 4.61 -12.97
C ALA A 49 -16.82 3.31 -12.13
N PRO A 50 -16.23 3.30 -10.92
CA PRO A 50 -16.27 2.14 -10.05
C PRO A 50 -17.70 1.87 -9.55
N GLU A 51 -18.04 0.59 -9.39
CA GLU A 51 -19.28 0.17 -8.76
C GLU A 51 -19.13 0.09 -7.24
N TYR A 52 -20.14 0.57 -6.52
CA TYR A 52 -20.17 0.53 -5.06
C TYR A 52 -20.91 -0.73 -4.60
N CYS A 53 -20.26 -1.51 -3.73
CA CYS A 53 -20.84 -2.69 -3.11
C CYS A 53 -20.89 -2.55 -1.58
N PHE A 54 -21.95 -3.09 -0.98
CA PHE A 54 -22.13 -3.06 0.48
C PHE A 54 -21.24 -4.10 1.19
N SER A 55 -21.10 -5.29 0.60
CA SER A 55 -20.29 -6.40 1.12
C SER A 55 -19.21 -6.85 0.12
N ALA A 56 -18.09 -7.33 0.65
CA ALA A 56 -16.96 -7.86 -0.11
C ALA A 56 -16.10 -8.78 0.77
N LEU A 57 -15.40 -9.75 0.17
CA LEU A 57 -14.54 -10.72 0.89
C LEU A 57 -13.43 -10.03 1.72
N VAL A 58 -12.96 -8.87 1.28
CA VAL A 58 -11.97 -8.07 2.03
C VAL A 58 -12.47 -7.64 3.43
N LYS A 59 -13.79 -7.70 3.69
CA LYS A 59 -14.42 -7.34 4.97
C LYS A 59 -14.69 -8.54 5.90
N GLU A 60 -14.22 -9.75 5.58
CA GLU A 60 -14.45 -10.94 6.42
C GLU A 60 -13.74 -10.86 7.78
N ASN A 61 -12.58 -10.21 7.85
CA ASN A 61 -11.79 -10.05 9.07
C ASN A 61 -11.51 -8.57 9.31
N ILE A 62 -12.13 -8.00 10.36
CA ILE A 62 -12.02 -6.58 10.68
C ILE A 62 -11.35 -6.41 12.04
N TRP A 63 -10.22 -5.71 12.08
CA TRP A 63 -9.55 -5.30 13.32
C TRP A 63 -9.73 -3.79 13.50
N LEU A 64 -10.36 -3.39 14.61
CA LEU A 64 -10.58 -1.99 14.98
C LEU A 64 -9.81 -1.65 16.25
N ASP A 65 -9.54 -0.36 16.43
CA ASP A 65 -8.91 0.21 17.62
C ASP A 65 -7.62 -0.55 18.01
N ASN A 66 -7.50 -0.92 19.28
CA ASN A 66 -6.34 -1.59 19.84
C ASN A 66 -6.19 -3.04 19.36
N LYS A 67 -7.11 -3.59 18.55
CA LYS A 67 -7.00 -4.96 18.02
C LYS A 67 -6.02 -5.06 16.84
N LEU A 68 -5.67 -3.93 16.21
CA LEU A 68 -4.72 -3.91 15.11
C LEU A 68 -3.30 -4.22 15.59
N ASP A 69 -2.68 -5.22 14.96
CA ASP A 69 -1.28 -5.59 15.16
C ASP A 69 -0.67 -6.08 13.84
N LEU A 70 0.17 -5.25 13.23
CA LEU A 70 0.87 -5.57 12.00
C LEU A 70 1.88 -6.72 12.18
N SER A 71 2.37 -6.97 13.39
CA SER A 71 3.32 -8.06 13.66
C SER A 71 2.68 -9.45 13.58
N ARG A 72 1.33 -9.53 13.60
CA ARG A 72 0.59 -10.78 13.39
C ARG A 72 0.65 -11.26 11.94
N PHE A 73 1.00 -10.39 11.00
CA PHE A 73 1.23 -10.75 9.61
C PHE A 73 2.68 -11.22 9.42
N PRO A 74 2.96 -12.06 8.41
CA PRO A 74 4.33 -12.52 8.11
C PRO A 74 5.13 -11.41 7.40
N VAL A 75 5.40 -10.30 8.09
CA VAL A 75 6.08 -9.13 7.51
C VAL A 75 7.57 -9.42 7.30
N PRO A 76 8.09 -9.50 6.06
CA PRO A 76 9.47 -9.89 5.82
C PRO A 76 10.46 -8.73 6.00
N LEU A 77 11.69 -9.08 6.38
CA LEU A 77 12.88 -8.28 6.06
C LEU A 77 13.35 -8.76 4.68
N LEU A 78 13.25 -7.93 3.64
CA LEU A 78 13.47 -8.38 2.27
C LEU A 78 14.96 -8.55 1.96
N HIS A 79 15.78 -7.59 2.37
CA HIS A 79 17.22 -7.61 2.18
C HIS A 79 17.95 -7.45 3.52
N ALA A 80 19.14 -8.03 3.61
CA ALA A 80 19.94 -8.02 4.84
C ALA A 80 20.30 -6.62 5.36
N LYS A 81 20.29 -5.60 4.49
CA LYS A 81 20.62 -4.20 4.83
C LYS A 81 19.41 -3.27 4.84
N ASP A 82 18.19 -3.80 4.74
CA ASP A 82 17.00 -2.97 4.86
C ASP A 82 16.89 -2.40 6.28
N GLY A 83 16.47 -1.14 6.41
CA GLY A 83 16.30 -0.47 7.70
C GLY A 83 15.16 -1.01 8.57
N GLY A 84 14.38 -1.97 8.06
CA GLY A 84 13.24 -2.56 8.75
C GLY A 84 12.40 -3.44 7.82
N ARG A 85 11.33 -4.01 8.38
CA ARG A 85 10.45 -4.96 7.68
C ARG A 85 9.43 -4.23 6.82
N TYR A 86 9.15 -4.77 5.64
CA TYR A 86 8.23 -4.16 4.68
C TYR A 86 6.86 -4.85 4.70
N PHE A 87 5.82 -4.11 5.10
CA PHE A 87 4.43 -4.59 5.04
C PHE A 87 3.87 -4.47 3.63
N GLY A 88 4.13 -3.33 2.99
CA GLY A 88 3.64 -3.01 1.65
C GLY A 88 4.79 -2.97 0.66
N THR A 89 4.90 -4.01 -0.17
CA THR A 89 5.85 -4.08 -1.30
C THR A 89 5.17 -4.20 -2.65
N TYR A 90 3.90 -4.64 -2.64
CA TYR A 90 3.10 -4.86 -3.83
C TYR A 90 1.65 -4.45 -3.53
N GLY A 91 1.34 -3.19 -3.80
CA GLY A 91 0.05 -2.58 -3.50
C GLY A 91 0.03 -1.09 -3.86
N PHE A 92 -1.00 -0.39 -3.41
CA PHE A 92 -1.15 1.05 -3.62
C PHE A 92 -1.85 1.72 -2.44
N HIS A 93 -1.55 3.01 -2.25
CA HIS A 93 -2.27 3.89 -1.33
C HIS A 93 -3.50 4.45 -2.03
N VAL A 94 -4.58 4.59 -1.26
CA VAL A 94 -5.82 5.25 -1.71
C VAL A 94 -6.01 6.49 -0.86
N ILE A 95 -6.04 7.65 -1.50
CA ILE A 95 -6.23 8.95 -0.85
C ILE A 95 -7.33 9.71 -1.60
N GLN A 96 -8.19 10.39 -0.85
CA GLN A 96 -9.21 11.28 -1.39
C GLN A 96 -8.86 12.74 -1.06
N SER A 97 -9.08 13.66 -2.01
CA SER A 97 -8.96 15.08 -1.75
C SER A 97 -9.96 15.54 -0.68
N PRO A 98 -9.66 16.59 0.12
CA PRO A 98 -10.58 17.05 1.18
C PRO A 98 -11.97 17.45 0.67
N ASP A 99 -12.07 17.90 -0.58
CA ASP A 99 -13.34 18.24 -1.24
C ASP A 99 -14.07 17.02 -1.84
N GLY A 100 -13.51 15.82 -1.73
CA GLY A 100 -14.09 14.56 -2.19
C GLY A 100 -14.04 14.34 -3.71
N LYS A 101 -13.60 15.32 -4.49
CA LYS A 101 -13.72 15.31 -5.97
C LYS A 101 -12.67 14.45 -6.67
N TRP A 102 -11.58 14.12 -5.98
CA TRP A 102 -10.48 13.37 -6.56
C TRP A 102 -10.06 12.21 -5.67
N ASN A 103 -10.01 11.02 -6.27
CA ASN A 103 -9.43 9.82 -5.66
C ASN A 103 -8.11 9.49 -6.37
N SER A 104 -7.04 9.34 -5.59
CA SER A 104 -5.70 9.08 -6.07
C SER A 104 -5.23 7.71 -5.61
N TRP A 105 -4.76 6.90 -6.56
CA TRP A 105 -4.17 5.59 -6.30
C TRP A 105 -2.69 5.65 -6.66
N ARG A 106 -1.82 5.38 -5.69
CA ARG A 106 -0.36 5.53 -5.86
C ARG A 106 0.38 4.30 -5.38
N ILE A 107 1.30 3.80 -6.18
CA ILE A 107 2.20 2.72 -5.78
C ILE A 107 3.29 3.32 -4.89
N ASP A 108 3.45 2.72 -3.71
CA ASP A 108 4.40 3.16 -2.70
C ASP A 108 4.79 1.97 -1.80
N ARG A 109 5.83 2.14 -0.96
CA ARG A 109 6.29 1.12 -0.03
C ARG A 109 5.96 1.48 1.40
N LEU A 110 5.70 0.46 2.22
CA LEU A 110 5.41 0.63 3.65
C LEU A 110 6.38 -0.17 4.51
N ILE A 111 7.18 0.54 5.31
CA ILE A 111 8.04 -0.05 6.34
C ILE A 111 7.32 -0.01 7.68
N THR A 112 7.28 -1.13 8.40
CA THR A 112 6.67 -1.21 9.73
C THR A 112 7.57 -0.56 10.75
N LEU A 113 7.00 0.26 11.63
CA LEU A 113 7.74 0.89 12.73
C LEU A 113 7.36 0.28 14.08
N GLU A 114 6.05 0.19 14.34
CA GLU A 114 5.49 -0.35 15.57
C GLU A 114 4.28 -1.23 15.26
N ARG A 115 3.59 -1.67 16.31
CA ARG A 115 2.42 -2.56 16.25
C ARG A 115 1.35 -2.08 15.26
N ALA A 116 1.05 -0.79 15.20
CA ALA A 116 -0.05 -0.23 14.41
C ALA A 116 0.39 0.99 13.58
N CYS A 117 1.68 1.05 13.24
CA CYS A 117 2.29 2.21 12.60
C CYS A 117 3.29 1.79 11.51
N TYR A 118 3.24 2.51 10.40
CA TYR A 118 4.17 2.39 9.30
C TYR A 118 4.64 3.78 8.84
N CYS A 119 5.72 3.84 8.07
CA CYS A 119 6.04 5.00 7.25
C CYS A 119 6.35 4.60 5.81
N ASN A 120 6.36 5.59 4.91
CA ASN A 120 6.98 5.41 3.60
C ASN A 120 8.50 5.63 3.77
N PRO A 121 9.36 4.69 3.31
CA PRO A 121 10.82 4.76 3.46
C PRO A 121 11.47 5.96 2.74
N THR A 122 10.82 6.57 1.75
CA THR A 122 11.29 7.82 1.11
C THR A 122 11.31 8.97 2.10
N TYR A 123 10.47 8.94 3.14
CA TYR A 123 10.49 9.91 4.23
C TYR A 123 11.34 9.44 5.43
N TRP A 124 12.13 8.36 5.27
CA TRP A 124 13.03 7.92 6.33
C TRP A 124 14.08 9.01 6.60
N PRO A 125 14.25 9.44 7.86
CA PRO A 125 15.19 10.48 8.16
C PRO A 125 16.63 9.99 8.09
N ASP A 126 17.50 10.84 7.57
CA ASP A 126 18.95 10.66 7.65
C ASP A 126 19.35 10.30 9.11
N PRO A 127 20.07 9.19 9.35
CA PRO A 127 20.51 8.80 10.69
C PRO A 127 21.44 9.82 11.35
N ARG A 128 21.95 10.82 10.62
CA ARG A 128 22.70 11.97 11.17
C ARG A 128 21.79 13.06 11.75
N ASN A 129 20.48 12.97 11.54
CA ASN A 129 19.53 13.99 11.96
C ASN A 129 18.67 13.48 13.14
N VAL A 130 19.15 13.79 14.35
CA VAL A 130 18.60 13.34 15.64
C VAL A 130 17.21 13.93 15.96
N ALA A 131 16.67 14.80 15.10
CA ALA A 131 15.37 15.46 15.27
C ALA A 131 14.15 14.54 15.11
N THR A 132 14.35 13.30 14.67
CA THR A 132 13.29 12.60 13.95
C THR A 132 12.40 11.72 14.81
N ARG A 133 12.79 11.40 16.05
CA ARG A 133 11.86 10.75 16.99
C ARG A 133 10.77 11.71 17.51
N ARG A 134 11.01 13.03 17.50
CA ARG A 134 10.05 14.06 17.94
C ARG A 134 9.33 14.76 16.78
N GLU A 135 9.94 14.87 15.61
CA GLU A 135 9.30 15.45 14.42
C GLU A 135 8.30 14.50 13.75
N ILE A 136 8.41 13.19 13.99
CA ILE A 136 7.39 12.20 13.60
C ILE A 136 6.01 12.54 14.17
N ASP A 137 5.95 13.19 15.34
CA ASP A 137 4.69 13.60 15.98
C ASP A 137 4.12 14.93 15.40
N THR A 138 4.92 15.73 14.69
CA THR A 138 4.52 17.07 14.18
C THR A 138 4.34 17.15 12.67
N MET A 139 4.86 16.19 11.90
CA MET A 139 4.71 16.17 10.43
C MET A 139 3.38 15.54 9.99
N GLY A 140 2.31 16.34 10.10
CA GLY A 140 0.92 15.95 9.87
C GLY A 140 0.51 15.60 8.44
N ASN A 141 1.37 15.03 7.58
CA ASN A 141 0.99 14.58 6.22
C ASN A 141 1.74 13.35 5.69
N GLY A 142 2.58 12.66 6.48
CA GLY A 142 3.36 11.50 6.01
C GLY A 142 3.28 10.25 6.89
N PHE A 143 2.59 10.32 8.03
CA PHE A 143 2.60 9.27 9.04
C PHE A 143 1.19 8.78 9.31
N TRP A 144 0.90 7.55 8.89
CA TRP A 144 -0.39 6.92 9.17
C TRP A 144 -0.23 6.01 10.38
N CYS A 145 -0.63 6.54 11.53
CA CYS A 145 -0.86 5.74 12.73
C CYS A 145 -2.35 5.36 12.74
N ALA A 146 -2.64 4.05 12.68
CA ALA A 146 -4.01 3.55 12.58
C ALA A 146 -4.76 3.56 13.94
N THR A 147 -4.14 4.02 15.02
CA THR A 147 -4.82 4.24 16.30
C THR A 147 -5.42 5.64 16.34
N GLY A 148 -6.75 5.72 16.30
CA GLY A 148 -7.49 6.96 16.46
C GLY A 148 -7.09 7.72 17.74
N SER A 149 -6.94 9.03 17.57
CA SER A 149 -6.93 10.07 18.61
C SER A 149 -6.05 9.85 19.86
N ARG A 150 -4.86 10.45 19.86
CA ARG A 150 -4.46 11.30 20.98
C ARG A 150 -4.25 12.72 20.47
N ARG A 151 -5.30 13.55 20.56
CA ARG A 151 -5.07 14.98 20.68
C ARG A 151 -4.28 15.15 21.96
N HIS A 152 -3.03 15.58 21.86
CA HIS A 152 -2.34 16.14 23.02
C HIS A 152 -3.20 17.31 23.50
N SER A 153 -3.76 17.18 24.70
CA SER A 153 -4.30 18.31 25.44
C SER A 153 -3.16 19.31 25.60
N GLY A 154 -3.19 20.38 24.80
CA GLY A 154 -2.28 21.49 24.97
C GLY A 154 -2.38 21.97 26.41
N HIS A 155 -1.26 21.93 27.11
CA HIS A 155 -1.09 22.70 28.34
C HIS A 155 -1.40 24.16 28.00
N ALA A 156 -2.49 24.67 28.56
CA ALA A 156 -2.75 26.09 28.62
C ALA A 156 -1.52 26.74 29.28
N ALA A 157 -0.81 27.57 28.52
CA ALA A 157 0.17 28.48 29.09
C ALA A 157 -0.62 29.45 30.00
N GLY A 158 -0.58 29.16 31.31
CA GLY A 158 -1.09 30.07 32.33
C GLY A 158 -0.22 31.32 32.34
N GLY A 159 -0.72 32.39 31.72
CA GLY A 159 -0.21 33.74 31.95
C GLY A 159 -0.43 34.10 33.43
N ARG A 160 0.67 34.23 34.17
CA ARG A 160 0.67 34.92 35.46
C ARG A 160 0.76 36.42 35.18
N ARG A 161 -0.18 37.14 35.81
CA ARG A 161 -0.18 38.56 36.21
C ARG A 161 0.53 39.57 35.32
#